data_AF-A0A1B8G6X1-F1
#
_entry.id   AF-A0A1B8G6X1-F1
#
_cell.length_a   1.000
_cell.length_b   1.000
_cell.length_c   1.000
_cell.angle_alpha   90.00
_cell.angle_beta   90.00
_cell.angle_gamma   90.00
#
_symmetry.space_group_name_H-M   'P 1'
#
loop_
_entity.id
_entity.type
_entity.pdbx_description
1 polymer ?
#
loop_
_entity_poly.entity_id
_entity_poly.type
_entity_poly.pdbx_seq_one_letter_code
_entity_poly.pdbx_strand_id
1 'polypeptide(L)'
;MIEPSDRFWVVGEQVKGNVHTGQVIDWDQRRWYTIEGPVSLIPPDENVDIDVLKCYVGQLGQTVQSITVDDKGLLVKVSSDPEDDRTLTTHYPRFATAPSLQNCLTVHLSQLTEEDRLGPSVDLVSYVDDSGTSKFAVKYYMIYQTRHWIRNELHLTKALPRHPNILPFDRVVLSDAEPRILGFTTPYIHNGTIEQNKDRVFKLAWLQQLLDVVDYLNFDLGIAHQDIAPRNLLVDPKTDNLLLFDFDRAARIGQPSCFPPSGTMSAASFSLCTKLSRKMTISGAWNTENRIQTRC
;
A
#
# COMPACT_ATOMS: atom_id res chain seq x y z
N MET A 1 -1.22 -9.62 9.63
CA MET A 1 -2.27 -8.81 10.24
C MET A 1 -1.88 -7.38 9.96
N ILE A 2 -2.83 -6.54 9.54
CA ILE A 2 -2.52 -5.15 9.21
C ILE A 2 -1.93 -4.44 10.43
N GLU A 3 -0.86 -3.68 10.22
CA GLU A 3 -0.23 -2.93 11.30
C GLU A 3 -1.22 -1.93 11.91
N PRO A 4 -1.27 -1.75 13.24
CA PRO A 4 -2.21 -0.84 13.87
C PRO A 4 -2.12 0.61 13.37
N SER A 5 -0.93 1.05 12.95
CA SER A 5 -0.71 2.37 12.35
C SER A 5 -1.37 2.54 10.99
N ASP A 6 -1.54 1.45 10.26
CA ASP A 6 -1.98 1.45 8.86
C ASP A 6 -3.45 1.07 8.73
N ARG A 7 -4.09 0.67 9.85
CA ARG A 7 -5.49 0.22 9.88
C ARG A 7 -6.47 1.29 9.44
N PHE A 8 -6.24 2.55 9.80
CA PHE A 8 -7.18 3.64 9.55
C PHE A 8 -6.59 4.67 8.59
N TRP A 9 -7.43 5.22 7.72
CA TRP A 9 -7.03 6.25 6.78
C TRP A 9 -8.15 7.26 6.55
N VAL A 10 -7.84 8.56 6.60
CA VAL A 10 -8.79 9.63 6.24
C VAL A 10 -8.84 9.74 4.72
N VAL A 11 -9.98 9.39 4.13
CA VAL A 11 -10.18 9.38 2.67
C VAL A 11 -10.66 10.73 2.14
N GLY A 12 -11.26 11.54 3.00
CA GLY A 12 -11.68 12.90 2.70
C GLY A 12 -12.27 13.58 3.92
N GLU A 13 -12.29 14.89 3.89
CA GLU A 13 -12.85 15.73 4.93
C GLU A 13 -13.60 16.93 4.31
N GLN A 14 -14.59 17.42 5.05
CA GLN A 14 -15.35 18.61 4.69
C GLN A 14 -15.71 19.39 5.94
N VAL A 15 -15.56 20.71 5.89
CA VAL A 15 -15.98 21.61 6.96
C VAL A 15 -17.16 22.46 6.49
N LYS A 16 -18.24 22.50 7.28
CA LYS A 16 -19.41 23.36 7.04
C LYS A 16 -19.78 24.12 8.31
N GLY A 17 -19.43 25.41 8.34
CA GLY A 17 -19.61 26.23 9.55
C GLY A 17 -18.72 25.71 10.68
N ASN A 18 -19.32 25.34 11.82
CA ASN A 18 -18.59 24.78 12.96
C ASN A 18 -18.58 23.24 12.98
N VAL A 19 -19.02 22.58 11.91
CA VAL A 19 -19.08 21.11 11.84
C VAL A 19 -17.99 20.60 10.91
N HIS A 20 -17.17 19.70 11.43
CA HIS A 20 -16.27 18.83 10.68
C HIS A 20 -17.03 17.55 10.29
N THR A 21 -16.82 17.11 9.05
CA THR A 21 -17.28 15.81 8.54
C THR A 21 -16.10 15.10 7.90
N GLY A 22 -15.55 14.09 8.58
CA GLY A 22 -14.45 13.26 8.11
C GLY A 22 -14.94 11.90 7.60
N GLN A 23 -14.26 11.36 6.59
CA GLN A 23 -14.50 10.02 6.06
C GLN A 23 -13.28 9.16 6.34
N VAL A 24 -13.44 8.15 7.18
CA VAL A 24 -12.36 7.26 7.60
C VAL A 24 -12.65 5.85 7.11
N ILE A 25 -11.69 5.22 6.45
CA ILE A 25 -11.74 3.78 6.15
C ILE A 25 -11.03 3.00 7.25
N ASP A 26 -11.70 1.98 7.78
CA ASP A 26 -11.10 0.91 8.58
C ASP A 26 -10.76 -0.24 7.63
N TRP A 27 -9.48 -0.41 7.31
CA TRP A 27 -8.98 -1.45 6.41
C TRP A 27 -9.13 -2.85 6.96
N ASP A 28 -9.22 -3.00 8.28
CA ASP A 28 -9.48 -4.29 8.91
C ASP A 28 -10.96 -4.66 8.76
N GLN A 29 -11.89 -3.72 8.89
CA GLN A 29 -13.30 -4.04 8.62
C GLN A 29 -13.68 -3.92 7.15
N ARG A 30 -12.83 -3.30 6.32
CA ARG A 30 -13.13 -2.83 4.96
C ARG A 30 -14.37 -1.93 4.91
N ARG A 31 -14.51 -1.07 5.93
CA ARG A 31 -15.71 -0.24 6.13
C ARG A 31 -15.34 1.23 6.19
N TRP A 32 -16.21 2.04 5.62
CA TRP A 32 -16.13 3.49 5.70
C TRP A 32 -17.00 3.96 6.85
N TYR A 33 -16.51 4.96 7.57
CA TYR A 33 -17.25 5.64 8.62
C TYR A 33 -17.24 7.13 8.34
N THR A 34 -18.41 7.75 8.44
CA THR A 34 -18.52 9.19 8.50
C THR A 34 -18.44 9.64 9.96
N ILE A 35 -17.48 10.50 10.27
CA ILE A 35 -17.25 11.06 11.59
C ILE A 35 -17.68 12.52 11.55
N GLU A 36 -18.62 12.90 12.41
CA GLU A 36 -19.08 14.28 12.54
C GLU A 36 -18.80 14.83 13.94
N GLY A 37 -18.37 16.07 14.01
CA GLY A 37 -18.12 16.73 15.29
C GLY A 37 -17.83 18.22 15.13
N PRO A 38 -17.71 18.96 16.23
CA PRO A 38 -17.36 20.36 16.16
C PRO A 38 -15.90 20.54 15.71
N VAL A 39 -15.63 21.55 14.87
CA VAL A 39 -14.27 21.87 14.38
C VAL A 39 -13.29 22.15 15.52
N SER A 40 -13.78 22.63 16.66
CA SER A 40 -12.95 22.83 17.86
C SER A 40 -12.37 21.55 18.44
N LEU A 41 -13.03 20.41 18.21
CA LEU A 41 -12.57 19.09 18.62
C LEU A 41 -11.84 18.39 17.47
N ILE A 42 -12.42 18.45 16.26
CA ILE A 42 -11.91 17.78 15.07
C ILE A 42 -11.44 18.85 14.07
N PRO A 43 -10.25 19.43 14.28
CA PRO A 43 -9.67 20.36 13.32
C PRO A 43 -9.35 19.64 12.00
N PRO A 44 -9.51 20.32 10.85
CA PRO A 44 -9.14 19.77 9.55
C PRO A 44 -7.64 19.47 9.47
N ASP A 45 -7.26 18.52 8.61
CA ASP A 45 -5.87 18.10 8.34
C ASP A 45 -5.09 17.50 9.54
N GLU A 46 -5.72 17.30 10.70
CA GLU A 46 -5.05 16.75 11.90
C GLU A 46 -5.34 15.26 12.14
N ASN A 47 -6.13 14.61 11.28
CA ASN A 47 -6.55 13.20 11.39
C ASN A 47 -7.21 12.82 12.74
N VAL A 48 -7.75 13.79 13.48
CA VAL A 48 -8.40 13.56 14.79
C VAL A 48 -9.61 12.64 14.65
N ASP A 49 -10.25 12.61 13.48
CA ASP A 49 -11.32 11.67 13.11
C ASP A 49 -10.95 10.21 13.36
N ILE A 50 -9.69 9.84 13.09
CA ILE A 50 -9.20 8.48 13.32
C ILE A 50 -9.21 8.16 14.82
N ASP A 51 -8.76 9.11 15.65
CA ASP A 51 -8.69 8.90 17.09
C ASP A 51 -10.08 8.85 17.71
N VAL A 52 -11.01 9.67 17.23
CA VAL A 52 -12.43 9.59 17.58
C VAL A 52 -13.00 8.21 17.21
N LEU A 53 -12.77 7.75 15.97
CA LEU A 53 -13.27 6.46 15.52
C LEU A 53 -12.70 5.30 16.38
N LYS A 54 -11.41 5.31 16.70
CA LYS A 54 -10.76 4.28 17.53
C LYS A 54 -11.46 4.09 18.88
N CYS A 55 -11.98 5.16 19.48
CA CYS A 55 -12.70 5.08 20.76
C CYS A 55 -13.98 4.25 20.68
N TYR A 56 -14.63 4.22 19.52
CA TYR A 56 -15.97 3.67 19.36
C TYR A 56 -16.04 2.42 18.49
N VAL A 57 -15.11 2.25 17.54
CA VAL A 57 -15.19 1.25 16.48
C VAL A 57 -15.45 -0.19 16.96
N GLY A 58 -14.90 -0.57 18.12
CA GLY A 58 -15.11 -1.90 18.72
C GLY A 58 -16.50 -2.13 19.33
N GLN A 59 -17.30 -1.06 19.47
CA GLN A 59 -18.64 -1.07 20.05
C GLN A 59 -19.73 -0.75 19.02
N LEU A 60 -19.35 -0.32 17.81
CA LEU A 60 -20.30 0.02 16.76
C LEU A 60 -20.89 -1.25 16.13
N GLY A 61 -22.19 -1.20 15.84
CA GLY A 61 -22.87 -2.25 15.09
C GLY A 61 -22.34 -2.39 13.66
N GLN A 62 -22.55 -3.56 13.06
CA GLN A 62 -22.14 -3.86 11.67
C GLN A 62 -22.85 -2.99 10.62
N THR A 63 -23.97 -2.37 10.96
CA THR A 63 -24.76 -1.53 10.07
C THR A 63 -24.52 -0.03 10.27
N VAL A 64 -23.68 0.35 11.25
CA VAL A 64 -23.40 1.76 11.53
C VAL A 64 -22.55 2.37 10.41
N GLN A 65 -23.03 3.47 9.82
CA GLN A 65 -22.34 4.19 8.74
C GLN A 65 -21.75 5.52 9.22
N SER A 66 -22.38 6.16 10.22
CA SER A 66 -21.91 7.43 10.75
C SER A 66 -22.02 7.53 12.27
N ILE A 67 -21.12 8.32 12.84
CA ILE A 67 -21.15 8.71 14.24
C ILE A 67 -21.01 10.23 14.35
N THR A 68 -21.68 10.82 15.32
CA THR A 68 -21.54 12.23 15.68
C THR A 68 -21.07 12.32 17.13
N VAL A 69 -20.10 13.17 17.40
CA VAL A 69 -19.57 13.46 18.74
C VAL A 69 -19.79 14.91 19.14
N ASP A 70 -19.89 15.18 20.45
CA ASP A 70 -19.94 16.53 21.00
C ASP A 70 -18.55 17.18 21.14
N ASP A 71 -18.47 18.34 21.78
CA ASP A 71 -17.22 19.09 22.03
C ASP A 71 -16.25 18.40 22.99
N LYS A 72 -16.69 17.35 23.68
CA LYS A 72 -15.88 16.51 24.57
C LYS A 72 -15.52 15.17 23.94
N GLY A 73 -15.92 14.95 22.68
CA GLY A 73 -15.71 13.72 21.96
C GLY A 73 -16.64 12.59 22.39
N LEU A 74 -17.72 12.88 23.13
CA LEU A 74 -18.71 11.88 23.52
C LEU A 74 -19.69 11.62 22.37
N LEU A 75 -19.98 10.34 22.14
CA LEU A 75 -20.94 9.90 21.14
C LEU A 75 -22.36 10.42 21.45
N VAL A 76 -22.89 11.27 20.57
CA VAL A 76 -24.25 11.84 20.68
C VAL A 76 -25.23 11.24 19.69
N LYS A 77 -24.75 10.75 18.55
CA LYS A 77 -25.59 10.13 17.51
C LYS A 77 -24.84 9.03 16.79
N VAL A 78 -25.59 8.00 16.38
CA VAL A 78 -25.16 6.94 15.48
C VAL A 78 -26.19 6.81 14.39
N SER A 79 -25.77 6.61 13.14
CA SER A 79 -26.68 6.30 12.03
C SER A 79 -26.36 4.96 11.40
N SER A 80 -27.40 4.25 11.01
CA SER A 80 -27.36 3.05 10.15
C SER A 80 -28.19 3.27 8.87
N ASP A 81 -28.52 4.52 8.56
CA ASP A 81 -29.21 4.86 7.32
C ASP A 81 -28.27 4.58 6.13
N PRO A 82 -28.70 3.76 5.13
CA PRO A 82 -27.93 3.56 3.92
C PRO A 82 -27.59 4.85 3.17
N GLU A 83 -28.39 5.93 3.30
CA GLU A 83 -28.09 7.23 2.68
C GLU A 83 -26.90 7.95 3.33
N ASP A 84 -26.53 7.55 4.56
CA ASP A 84 -25.32 8.03 5.23
C ASP A 84 -24.07 7.21 4.83
N ASP A 85 -24.23 6.13 4.04
CA ASP A 85 -23.12 5.38 3.48
C ASP A 85 -22.43 6.20 2.38
N ARG A 86 -21.29 6.79 2.76
CA ARG A 86 -20.44 7.55 1.84
C ARG A 86 -19.42 6.68 1.12
N THR A 87 -19.50 5.35 1.21
CA THR A 87 -18.65 4.43 0.46
C THR A 87 -18.80 4.73 -1.03
N LEU A 88 -17.78 5.38 -1.61
CA LEU A 88 -17.77 5.65 -3.03
C LEU A 88 -17.58 4.32 -3.77
N THR A 89 -18.60 3.92 -4.53
CA THR A 89 -18.47 2.73 -5.38
C THR A 89 -17.33 2.95 -6.37
N THR A 90 -16.26 2.15 -6.27
CA THR A 90 -15.25 2.12 -7.31
C THR A 90 -15.88 1.59 -8.59
N HIS A 91 -16.03 2.44 -9.61
CA HIS A 91 -16.42 2.01 -10.94
C HIS A 91 -15.28 1.22 -11.60
N TYR A 92 -15.18 -0.07 -11.27
CA TYR A 92 -14.15 -0.95 -11.83
C TYR A 92 -14.36 -1.13 -13.35
N PRO A 93 -13.31 -0.99 -14.17
CA PRO A 93 -13.42 -1.17 -15.61
C PRO A 93 -13.74 -2.63 -15.94
N ARG A 94 -14.57 -2.84 -16.97
CA ARG A 94 -14.88 -4.19 -17.48
C ARG A 94 -13.63 -4.80 -18.09
N PHE A 95 -13.36 -6.06 -17.77
CA PHE A 95 -12.23 -6.78 -18.36
C PHE A 95 -12.32 -6.81 -19.88
N ALA A 96 -13.50 -7.08 -20.45
CA ALA A 96 -13.72 -7.09 -21.90
C ALA A 96 -13.34 -5.79 -22.62
N THR A 97 -13.28 -4.66 -21.90
CA THR A 97 -12.92 -3.34 -22.45
C THR A 97 -11.46 -2.96 -22.21
N ALA A 98 -10.62 -3.90 -21.74
CA ALA A 98 -9.19 -3.70 -21.49
C ALA A 98 -8.33 -4.58 -22.41
N PRO A 99 -8.11 -4.20 -23.68
CA PRO A 99 -7.31 -4.99 -24.64
C PRO A 99 -5.92 -5.34 -24.13
N SER A 100 -5.28 -4.42 -23.41
CA SER A 100 -3.94 -4.63 -22.87
C SER A 100 -3.84 -5.74 -21.83
N LEU A 101 -4.97 -6.22 -21.28
CA LEU A 101 -5.00 -7.24 -20.23
C LEU A 101 -5.55 -8.58 -20.70
N GLN A 102 -6.02 -8.70 -21.96
CA GLN A 102 -6.66 -9.92 -22.46
C GLN A 102 -5.74 -11.14 -22.51
N ASN A 103 -4.43 -10.91 -22.61
CA ASN A 103 -3.42 -11.98 -22.66
C ASN A 103 -2.84 -12.31 -21.28
N CYS A 104 -3.31 -11.66 -20.21
CA CYS A 104 -2.87 -11.94 -18.86
C CYS A 104 -3.63 -13.14 -18.29
N LEU A 105 -2.98 -13.88 -17.39
CA LEU A 105 -3.70 -14.84 -16.55
C LEU A 105 -4.71 -14.08 -15.69
N THR A 106 -5.88 -14.69 -15.47
CA THR A 106 -6.96 -14.11 -14.67
C THR A 106 -7.34 -15.04 -13.52
N VAL A 107 -7.87 -14.47 -12.46
CA VAL A 107 -8.47 -15.22 -11.35
C VAL A 107 -9.68 -14.45 -10.83
N HIS A 108 -10.76 -15.16 -10.51
CA HIS A 108 -11.91 -14.55 -9.85
C HIS A 108 -11.65 -14.42 -8.36
N LEU A 109 -12.13 -13.33 -7.76
CA LEU A 109 -11.95 -13.08 -6.32
C LEU A 109 -12.52 -14.20 -5.45
N SER A 110 -13.67 -14.78 -5.83
CA SER A 110 -14.26 -15.93 -5.12
C SER A 110 -13.40 -17.20 -5.11
N GLN A 111 -12.39 -17.28 -5.99
CA GLN A 111 -11.45 -18.41 -6.04
C GLN A 111 -10.25 -18.23 -5.11
N LEU A 112 -10.11 -17.05 -4.49
CA LEU A 112 -9.03 -16.71 -3.59
C LEU A 112 -9.52 -16.78 -2.15
N THR A 113 -8.78 -17.46 -1.29
CA THR A 113 -9.05 -17.50 0.15
C THR A 113 -8.15 -16.48 0.84
N GLU A 114 -8.74 -15.49 1.51
CA GLU A 114 -8.00 -14.53 2.33
C GLU A 114 -7.37 -15.24 3.53
N GLU A 115 -6.05 -15.16 3.65
CA GLU A 115 -5.27 -15.75 4.73
C GLU A 115 -4.85 -14.69 5.75
N ASP A 116 -4.52 -13.49 5.27
CA ASP A 116 -4.10 -12.37 6.11
C ASP A 116 -4.24 -11.04 5.36
N ARG A 117 -4.16 -9.93 6.09
CA ARG A 117 -4.09 -8.57 5.55
C ARG A 117 -2.68 -8.04 5.77
N LEU A 118 -2.01 -7.71 4.68
CA LEU A 118 -0.61 -7.27 4.70
C LEU A 118 -0.50 -5.74 4.83
N GLY A 119 -1.53 -5.01 4.40
CA GLY A 119 -1.57 -3.56 4.48
C GLY A 119 -2.82 -2.98 3.82
N PRO A 120 -2.93 -1.64 3.76
CA PRO A 120 -4.01 -0.95 3.06
C PRO A 120 -4.15 -1.46 1.62
N SER A 121 -5.33 -1.97 1.27
CA SER A 121 -5.61 -2.54 -0.06
C SER A 121 -4.71 -3.73 -0.49
N VAL A 122 -4.01 -4.40 0.45
CA VAL A 122 -3.16 -5.55 0.15
C VAL A 122 -3.47 -6.74 1.06
N ASP A 123 -3.92 -7.84 0.45
CA ASP A 123 -4.21 -9.08 1.16
C ASP A 123 -3.21 -10.18 0.79
N LEU A 124 -2.89 -11.04 1.75
CA LEU A 124 -2.32 -12.35 1.51
C LEU A 124 -3.46 -13.33 1.23
N VAL A 125 -3.40 -14.00 0.09
CA VAL A 125 -4.39 -15.00 -0.29
C VAL A 125 -3.75 -16.34 -0.64
N SER A 126 -4.51 -17.41 -0.49
CA SER A 126 -4.22 -18.71 -1.06
C SER A 126 -5.12 -19.01 -2.25
N TYR A 127 -4.57 -19.74 -3.21
CA TYR A 127 -5.25 -20.22 -4.41
C TYR A 127 -4.93 -21.70 -4.57
N VAL A 128 -5.95 -22.53 -4.80
CA VAL A 128 -5.78 -23.97 -4.99
C VAL A 128 -6.15 -24.30 -6.43
N ASP A 129 -5.22 -24.93 -7.13
CA ASP A 129 -5.44 -25.53 -8.44
C ASP A 129 -4.90 -26.96 -8.48
N ASP A 130 -4.94 -27.58 -9.67
CA ASP A 130 -4.47 -28.96 -9.88
C ASP A 130 -3.00 -29.17 -9.53
N SER A 131 -2.20 -28.10 -9.47
CA SER A 131 -0.78 -28.12 -9.10
C SER A 131 -0.53 -27.97 -7.60
N GLY A 132 -1.58 -27.68 -6.82
CA GLY A 132 -1.55 -27.53 -5.37
C GLY A 132 -1.92 -26.13 -4.90
N THR A 133 -1.52 -25.80 -3.66
CA THR A 133 -1.81 -24.49 -3.05
C THR A 133 -0.67 -23.50 -3.32
N SER A 134 -1.00 -22.39 -3.97
CA SER A 134 -0.12 -21.23 -4.16
C SER A 134 -0.54 -20.07 -3.26
N LYS A 135 0.41 -19.21 -2.87
CA LYS A 135 0.14 -17.99 -2.09
C LYS A 135 0.52 -16.74 -2.89
N PHE A 136 -0.34 -15.73 -2.82
CA PHE A 136 -0.18 -14.48 -3.53
C PHE A 136 -0.43 -13.28 -2.62
N ALA A 137 0.19 -12.16 -2.95
CA ALA A 137 -0.26 -10.86 -2.47
C ALA A 137 -1.20 -10.26 -3.52
N VAL A 138 -2.40 -9.87 -3.12
CA VAL A 138 -3.39 -9.22 -3.97
C VAL A 138 -3.44 -7.74 -3.66
N LYS A 139 -3.37 -6.89 -4.69
CA LYS A 139 -3.54 -5.44 -4.57
C LYS A 139 -4.86 -5.00 -5.21
N TYR A 140 -5.72 -4.28 -4.49
CA TYR A 140 -7.10 -3.94 -4.92
C TYR A 140 -7.38 -2.44 -5.11
N TYR A 141 -8.34 -2.09 -5.98
CA TYR A 141 -8.86 -0.71 -6.13
C TYR A 141 -10.04 -0.40 -5.19
N MET A 142 -9.81 -0.18 -3.90
CA MET A 142 -10.93 0.07 -2.96
C MET A 142 -11.35 1.53 -2.85
N ILE A 143 -10.48 2.48 -3.19
CA ILE A 143 -10.74 3.92 -3.07
C ILE A 143 -10.77 4.56 -4.45
N TYR A 144 -11.87 5.24 -4.78
CA TYR A 144 -12.02 5.91 -6.08
C TYR A 144 -10.92 6.93 -6.35
N GLN A 145 -10.52 7.70 -5.33
CA GLN A 145 -9.49 8.74 -5.42
C GLN A 145 -8.12 8.17 -5.80
N THR A 146 -7.73 7.02 -5.25
CA THR A 146 -6.42 6.38 -5.49
C THR A 146 -6.43 5.40 -6.66
N ARG A 147 -7.58 5.21 -7.34
CA ARG A 147 -7.74 4.25 -8.44
C ARG A 147 -6.67 4.35 -9.53
N HIS A 148 -6.16 5.55 -9.77
CA HIS A 148 -5.19 5.82 -10.83
C HIS A 148 -3.79 5.31 -10.47
N TRP A 149 -3.40 5.31 -9.19
CA TRP A 149 -2.10 4.79 -8.73
C TRP A 149 -1.98 3.29 -8.96
N ILE A 150 -2.95 2.52 -8.44
CA ILE A 150 -2.96 1.07 -8.60
C ILE A 150 -3.10 0.69 -10.08
N ARG A 151 -3.76 1.53 -10.90
CA ARG A 151 -3.94 1.24 -12.33
C ARG A 151 -2.63 1.44 -13.08
N ASN A 152 -1.90 2.50 -12.73
CA ASN A 152 -0.57 2.74 -13.25
C ASN A 152 0.37 1.62 -12.83
N GLU A 153 0.32 1.20 -11.56
CA GLU A 153 1.12 0.08 -11.06
C GLU A 153 0.80 -1.22 -11.81
N LEU A 154 -0.48 -1.60 -11.94
CA LEU A 154 -0.89 -2.79 -12.67
C LEU A 154 -0.33 -2.79 -14.09
N HIS A 155 -0.51 -1.68 -14.83
CA HIS A 155 -0.04 -1.61 -16.21
C HIS A 155 1.49 -1.59 -16.32
N LEU A 156 2.17 -0.92 -15.39
CA LEU A 156 3.63 -0.84 -15.36
C LEU A 156 4.24 -2.19 -15.01
N THR A 157 3.87 -2.78 -13.88
CA THR A 157 4.40 -4.07 -13.41
C THR A 157 4.13 -5.18 -14.42
N LYS A 158 2.99 -5.14 -15.11
CA LYS A 158 2.66 -6.06 -16.21
C LYS A 158 3.51 -5.84 -17.47
N ALA A 159 3.96 -4.62 -17.72
CA ALA A 159 4.76 -4.28 -18.90
C ALA A 159 6.28 -4.40 -18.67
N LEU A 160 6.74 -4.43 -17.41
CA LEU A 160 8.14 -4.58 -17.08
C LEU A 160 8.67 -5.93 -17.61
N PRO A 161 9.86 -5.93 -18.27
CA PRO A 161 10.54 -7.18 -18.60
C PRO A 161 10.84 -8.00 -17.34
N ARG A 162 10.84 -9.33 -17.46
CA ARG A 162 11.24 -10.19 -16.34
C ARG A 162 12.68 -9.87 -15.95
N HIS A 163 12.88 -9.59 -14.67
CA HIS A 163 14.17 -9.26 -14.09
C HIS A 163 14.35 -9.99 -12.75
N PRO A 164 15.52 -10.56 -12.45
CA PRO A 164 15.74 -11.34 -11.22
C PRO A 164 15.58 -10.53 -9.91
N ASN A 165 15.63 -9.19 -10.00
CA ASN A 165 15.50 -8.28 -8.86
C ASN A 165 14.23 -7.42 -8.88
N ILE A 166 13.22 -7.77 -9.70
CA ILE A 166 11.91 -7.10 -9.71
C ILE A 166 10.85 -8.15 -9.41
N LEU A 167 9.95 -7.87 -8.46
CA LEU A 167 8.84 -8.76 -8.16
C LEU A 167 7.88 -8.82 -9.37
N PRO A 168 7.60 -10.02 -9.93
CA PRO A 168 6.85 -10.11 -11.17
C PRO A 168 5.34 -9.94 -10.93
N PHE A 169 4.66 -9.40 -11.94
CA PHE A 169 3.22 -9.53 -12.11
C PHE A 169 2.82 -11.00 -12.31
N ASP A 170 1.69 -11.42 -11.75
CA ASP A 170 1.15 -12.78 -11.92
C ASP A 170 -0.21 -12.79 -12.66
N ARG A 171 -1.29 -12.33 -12.02
CA ARG A 171 -2.67 -12.39 -12.57
C ARG A 171 -3.45 -11.10 -12.41
N VAL A 172 -4.45 -10.91 -13.26
CA VAL A 172 -5.51 -9.91 -13.07
C VAL A 172 -6.62 -10.51 -12.20
N VAL A 173 -7.06 -9.77 -11.19
CA VAL A 173 -8.14 -10.20 -10.28
C VAL A 173 -9.46 -9.63 -10.77
N LEU A 174 -10.46 -10.50 -10.90
CA LEU A 174 -11.76 -10.18 -11.46
C LEU A 174 -12.88 -10.36 -10.42
N SER A 175 -13.92 -9.52 -10.48
CA SER A 175 -15.16 -9.76 -9.74
C SER A 175 -15.99 -10.90 -10.33
N ASP A 176 -16.84 -11.50 -9.50
CA ASP A 176 -17.62 -12.70 -9.84
C ASP A 176 -18.86 -12.41 -10.68
N ALA A 177 -19.71 -11.47 -10.24
CA ALA A 177 -21.01 -11.22 -10.88
C ALA A 177 -20.87 -10.68 -12.32
N GLU A 178 -19.94 -9.75 -12.51
CA GLU A 178 -19.55 -9.22 -13.82
C GLU A 178 -18.03 -9.11 -13.83
N PRO A 179 -17.30 -9.64 -14.83
CA PRO A 179 -15.84 -9.59 -14.88
C PRO A 179 -15.29 -8.16 -14.98
N ARG A 180 -15.07 -7.53 -13.82
CA ARG A 180 -14.46 -6.21 -13.68
C ARG A 180 -13.11 -6.35 -13.00
N ILE A 181 -12.17 -5.50 -13.40
CA ILE A 181 -10.78 -5.55 -12.94
C ILE A 181 -10.72 -4.96 -11.53
N LEU A 182 -10.58 -5.82 -10.52
CA LEU A 182 -10.50 -5.44 -9.11
C LEU A 182 -9.08 -5.16 -8.64
N GLY A 183 -8.08 -5.69 -9.35
CA GLY A 183 -6.71 -5.65 -8.90
C GLY A 183 -5.79 -6.56 -9.70
N PHE A 184 -4.65 -6.87 -9.10
CA PHE A 184 -3.72 -7.87 -9.61
C PHE A 184 -3.01 -8.61 -8.48
N THR A 185 -2.39 -9.73 -8.82
CA THR A 185 -1.59 -10.54 -7.90
C THR A 185 -0.10 -10.42 -8.20
N THR A 186 0.71 -10.56 -7.16
CA THR A 186 2.15 -10.86 -7.23
C THR A 186 2.44 -12.10 -6.39
N PRO A 187 3.52 -12.85 -6.66
CA PRO A 187 3.94 -13.95 -5.80
C PRO A 187 4.13 -13.47 -4.36
N TYR A 188 3.66 -14.25 -3.39
CA TYR A 188 3.94 -13.97 -1.99
C TYR A 188 5.38 -14.39 -1.64
N ILE A 189 6.16 -13.45 -1.11
CA ILE A 189 7.52 -13.71 -0.63
C ILE A 189 7.51 -13.84 0.88
N HIS A 190 7.92 -15.00 1.38
CA HIS A 190 7.98 -15.27 2.81
C HIS A 190 9.00 -14.38 3.53
N ASN A 191 8.88 -14.31 4.86
CA ASN A 191 9.77 -13.59 5.76
C ASN A 191 9.70 -12.06 5.66
N GLY A 192 8.73 -11.51 4.93
CA GLY A 192 8.46 -10.08 4.89
C GLY A 192 9.57 -9.23 4.27
N THR A 193 9.33 -7.92 4.28
CA THR A 193 10.22 -6.90 3.74
C THR A 193 11.48 -6.76 4.61
N ILE A 194 12.49 -6.05 4.10
CA ILE A 194 13.68 -5.71 4.90
C ILE A 194 13.29 -4.86 6.11
N GLU A 195 12.27 -4.01 6.00
CA GLU A 195 11.78 -3.23 7.14
C GLU A 195 11.13 -4.09 8.21
N GLN A 196 10.33 -5.08 7.82
CA GLN A 196 9.59 -5.94 8.75
C GLN A 196 10.50 -6.96 9.45
N ASN A 197 11.45 -7.55 8.71
CA ASN A 197 12.32 -8.59 9.24
C ASN A 197 13.55 -8.00 9.94
N LYS A 198 13.42 -7.70 11.24
CA LYS A 198 14.50 -7.10 12.04
C LYS A 198 15.70 -8.01 12.29
N ASP A 199 15.52 -9.32 12.18
CA ASP A 199 16.59 -10.31 12.34
C ASP A 199 17.44 -10.47 11.07
N ARG A 200 16.97 -9.95 9.93
CA ARG A 200 17.67 -10.06 8.65
C ARG A 200 18.88 -9.12 8.62
N VAL A 201 20.06 -9.70 8.58
CA VAL A 201 21.31 -8.94 8.33
C VAL A 201 21.36 -8.52 6.86
N PHE A 202 21.43 -7.23 6.63
CA PHE A 202 21.55 -6.68 5.28
C PHE A 202 22.91 -7.02 4.65
N LYS A 203 22.89 -7.59 3.44
CA LYS A 203 24.10 -8.04 2.72
C LYS A 203 24.58 -6.99 1.73
N LEU A 204 25.91 -6.85 1.59
CA LEU A 204 26.50 -5.99 0.55
C LEU A 204 26.09 -6.42 -0.87
N ALA A 205 25.91 -7.73 -1.10
CA ALA A 205 25.40 -8.26 -2.36
C ALA A 205 24.01 -7.70 -2.72
N TRP A 206 23.14 -7.50 -1.73
CA TRP A 206 21.82 -6.90 -1.95
C TRP A 206 21.92 -5.42 -2.28
N LEU A 207 22.88 -4.69 -1.71
CA LEU A 207 23.13 -3.31 -2.13
C LEU A 207 23.54 -3.26 -3.61
N GLN A 208 24.44 -4.15 -4.03
CA GLN A 208 24.85 -4.20 -5.44
C GLN A 208 23.65 -4.51 -6.35
N GLN A 209 22.86 -5.53 -6.03
CA GLN A 209 21.63 -5.87 -6.77
C GLN A 209 20.64 -4.69 -6.82
N LEU A 210 20.50 -3.94 -5.73
CA LEU A 210 19.65 -2.74 -5.69
C LEU A 210 20.16 -1.66 -6.64
N LEU A 211 21.48 -1.41 -6.65
CA LEU A 211 22.06 -0.43 -7.56
C LEU A 211 21.89 -0.86 -9.02
N ASP A 212 22.14 -2.14 -9.32
CA ASP A 212 22.02 -2.68 -10.67
C ASP A 212 20.58 -2.58 -11.21
N VAL A 213 19.58 -2.95 -10.39
CA VAL A 213 18.17 -2.84 -10.82
C VAL A 213 17.71 -1.39 -10.95
N VAL A 214 18.24 -0.48 -10.12
CA VAL A 214 17.95 0.96 -10.23
C VAL A 214 18.54 1.54 -11.50
N ASP A 215 19.77 1.18 -11.83
CA ASP A 215 20.43 1.60 -13.06
C ASP A 215 19.69 1.04 -14.29
N TYR A 216 19.29 -0.24 -14.26
CA TYR A 216 18.45 -0.85 -15.28
C TYR A 216 17.12 -0.07 -15.48
N LEU A 217 16.40 0.22 -14.40
CA LEU A 217 15.16 0.99 -14.47
C LEU A 217 15.39 2.39 -15.06
N ASN A 218 16.42 3.09 -14.59
CA ASN A 218 16.67 4.47 -14.96
C ASN A 218 17.23 4.62 -16.38
N PHE A 219 18.27 3.87 -16.72
CA PHE A 219 19.04 4.04 -17.94
C PHE A 219 18.48 3.23 -19.10
N ASP A 220 18.02 2.00 -18.84
CA ASP A 220 17.55 1.12 -19.92
C ASP A 220 16.06 1.30 -20.18
N LEU A 221 15.26 1.50 -19.12
CA LEU A 221 13.81 1.63 -19.25
C LEU A 221 13.28 3.08 -19.13
N GLY A 222 14.09 4.02 -18.65
CA GLY A 222 13.67 5.41 -18.46
C GLY A 222 12.59 5.59 -17.38
N ILE A 223 12.59 4.72 -16.36
CA ILE A 223 11.62 4.67 -15.26
C ILE A 223 12.32 4.99 -13.95
N ALA A 224 11.79 5.95 -13.19
CA ALA A 224 12.16 6.17 -11.81
C ALA A 224 11.12 5.52 -10.89
N HIS A 225 11.56 4.69 -9.93
CA HIS A 225 10.67 4.07 -8.93
C HIS A 225 10.08 5.09 -7.95
N GLN A 226 10.83 6.14 -7.61
CA GLN A 226 10.48 7.24 -6.69
C GLN A 226 10.27 6.88 -5.21
N ASP A 227 10.08 5.61 -4.87
CA ASP A 227 9.91 5.15 -3.49
C ASP A 227 10.78 3.95 -3.09
N ILE A 228 12.10 4.07 -3.27
CA ILE A 228 13.05 3.04 -2.84
C ILE A 228 13.29 3.18 -1.33
N ALA A 229 12.74 2.24 -0.57
CA ALA A 229 12.83 2.18 0.89
C ALA A 229 12.84 0.72 1.38
N PRO A 230 13.32 0.42 2.59
CA PRO A 230 13.35 -0.95 3.13
C PRO A 230 11.99 -1.68 3.13
N ARG A 231 10.87 -0.94 3.21
CA ARG A 231 9.51 -1.49 3.09
C ARG A 231 9.16 -2.00 1.68
N ASN A 232 9.84 -1.49 0.65
CA ASN A 232 9.62 -1.85 -0.75
C ASN A 232 10.69 -2.84 -1.26
N LEU A 233 11.39 -3.50 -0.35
CA LEU A 233 12.45 -4.47 -0.62
C LEU A 233 12.14 -5.81 0.04
N LEU A 234 12.10 -6.86 -0.76
CA LEU A 234 11.95 -8.26 -0.34
C LEU A 234 13.25 -9.03 -0.62
N VAL A 235 13.38 -10.22 -0.03
CA VAL A 235 14.45 -11.16 -0.37
C VAL A 235 13.80 -12.50 -0.68
N ASP A 236 14.02 -13.01 -1.88
CA ASP A 236 13.55 -14.33 -2.27
C ASP A 236 14.29 -15.40 -1.45
N PRO A 237 13.59 -16.19 -0.61
CA PRO A 237 14.23 -17.21 0.21
C PRO A 237 14.87 -18.35 -0.60
N LYS A 238 14.47 -18.56 -1.86
CA LYS A 238 15.01 -19.64 -2.71
C LYS A 238 16.30 -19.23 -3.41
N THR A 239 16.35 -17.98 -3.87
CA THR A 239 17.48 -17.48 -4.69
C THR A 239 18.41 -16.54 -3.94
N ASP A 240 18.02 -16.09 -2.74
CA ASP A 240 18.71 -15.05 -1.94
C ASP A 240 18.83 -13.70 -2.67
N ASN A 241 18.01 -13.49 -3.70
CA ASN A 241 17.97 -12.25 -4.47
C ASN A 241 17.10 -11.20 -3.78
N LEU A 242 17.58 -9.97 -3.76
CA LEU A 242 16.77 -8.80 -3.47
C LEU A 242 15.70 -8.63 -4.55
N LEU A 243 14.46 -8.38 -4.16
CA LEU A 243 13.35 -8.05 -5.05
C LEU A 243 12.82 -6.66 -4.72
N LEU A 244 12.82 -5.78 -5.71
CA LEU A 244 12.15 -4.48 -5.67
C LEU A 244 10.69 -4.65 -6.10
N PHE A 245 9.78 -4.03 -5.37
CA PHE A 245 8.34 -4.03 -5.67
C PHE A 245 7.71 -2.69 -5.27
N ASP A 246 6.41 -2.54 -5.55
CA ASP A 246 5.60 -1.36 -5.24
C ASP A 246 5.88 -0.16 -6.16
N PHE A 247 5.44 -0.28 -7.41
CA PHE A 247 5.67 0.72 -8.46
C PHE A 247 4.52 1.75 -8.55
N ASP A 248 3.73 1.92 -7.50
CA ASP A 248 2.58 2.83 -7.45
C ASP A 248 2.95 4.31 -7.69
N ARG A 249 4.15 4.69 -7.25
CA ARG A 249 4.76 6.02 -7.41
C ARG A 249 5.72 6.09 -8.58
N ALA A 250 5.90 5.03 -9.36
CA ALA A 250 6.86 5.06 -10.45
C ALA A 250 6.44 6.07 -11.53
N ALA A 251 7.43 6.74 -12.13
CA ALA A 251 7.21 7.68 -13.20
C ALA A 251 8.24 7.54 -14.31
N ARG A 252 7.87 7.97 -15.50
CA ARG A 252 8.79 8.11 -16.62
C ARG A 252 9.72 9.30 -16.36
N ILE A 253 11.02 9.07 -16.49
CA ILE A 253 12.04 10.10 -16.31
C ILE A 253 11.81 11.23 -17.32
N GLY A 254 11.90 12.48 -16.83
CA GLY A 254 11.67 13.69 -17.63
C GLY A 254 10.20 14.09 -17.80
N GLN A 255 9.25 13.38 -17.21
CA GLN A 255 7.85 13.79 -17.15
C GLN A 255 7.53 14.56 -15.86
N PRO A 256 6.48 15.40 -15.83
CA PRO A 256 6.11 16.19 -14.65
C PRO A 256 5.83 15.36 -13.38
N SER A 257 5.38 14.11 -13.55
CA SER A 257 5.14 13.18 -12.43
C SER A 257 6.41 12.58 -11.84
N CYS A 258 7.57 12.76 -12.48
CA CYS A 258 8.86 12.39 -11.95
C CYS A 258 9.37 13.53 -11.07
N PHE A 259 9.29 13.34 -9.76
CA PHE A 259 9.84 14.30 -8.80
C PHE A 259 11.36 14.35 -8.96
N PRO A 260 11.96 15.55 -8.94
CA PRO A 260 13.40 15.66 -8.81
C PRO A 260 13.82 14.98 -7.50
N PRO A 261 15.02 14.36 -7.43
CA PRO A 261 15.54 13.84 -6.17
C PRO A 261 15.41 14.91 -5.09
N SER A 262 14.78 14.59 -3.96
CA SER A 262 14.47 15.56 -2.90
C SER A 262 15.74 16.29 -2.45
N GLY A 263 15.92 17.52 -2.91
CA GLY A 263 17.15 18.29 -2.76
C GLY A 263 17.54 18.90 -4.09
N THR A 264 17.12 20.15 -4.28
CA THR A 264 17.55 21.06 -5.35
C THR A 264 18.93 20.72 -5.93
N MET A 265 18.97 20.14 -7.13
CA MET A 265 19.87 20.52 -8.22
C MET A 265 19.28 20.06 -9.55
N SER A 266 19.19 21.01 -10.48
CA SER A 266 18.83 20.84 -11.87
C SER A 266 19.70 19.79 -12.58
N ALA A 267 19.07 19.05 -13.50
CA ALA A 267 19.64 18.51 -14.74
C ALA A 267 21.17 18.34 -14.78
N ALA A 268 21.64 17.17 -14.32
CA ALA A 268 22.77 16.40 -14.85
C ALA A 268 23.20 15.41 -13.75
N SER A 269 23.04 14.11 -14.00
CA SER A 269 23.72 13.00 -13.30
C SER A 269 23.91 13.14 -11.79
N PHE A 270 22.92 12.77 -10.95
CA PHE A 270 23.16 12.66 -9.50
C PHE A 270 22.60 11.37 -8.87
N SER A 271 23.55 10.43 -8.78
CA SER A 271 23.65 9.22 -7.98
C SER A 271 22.71 9.11 -6.77
N LEU A 272 21.87 8.07 -6.79
CA LEU A 272 21.04 7.59 -5.69
C LEU A 272 21.88 6.96 -4.53
N CYS A 273 23.18 6.71 -4.75
CA CYS A 273 24.02 5.95 -3.79
C CYS A 273 24.22 6.64 -2.44
N THR A 274 24.15 7.97 -2.34
CA THR A 274 24.53 8.69 -1.11
C THR A 274 23.42 8.75 -0.05
N LYS A 275 22.15 8.52 -0.40
CA LYS A 275 21.04 8.54 0.56
C LYS A 275 20.74 7.17 1.19
N LEU A 276 20.94 6.08 0.43
CA LEU A 276 20.78 4.72 0.95
C LEU A 276 21.82 4.39 2.03
N SER A 277 23.08 4.84 1.86
CA SER A 277 24.10 4.68 2.90
C SER A 277 23.74 5.44 4.19
N ARG A 278 23.33 6.71 4.11
CA ARG A 278 22.97 7.48 5.32
C ARG A 278 21.74 6.93 6.05
N LYS A 279 20.67 6.49 5.37
CA LYS A 279 19.50 5.93 6.06
C LYS A 279 19.73 4.53 6.64
N MET A 280 20.46 3.65 5.93
CA MET A 280 20.80 2.32 6.48
C MET A 280 21.81 2.39 7.63
N THR A 281 22.77 3.32 7.59
CA THR A 281 23.74 3.50 8.69
C THR A 281 23.07 4.09 9.94
N ILE A 282 22.10 5.00 9.80
CA ILE A 282 21.42 5.63 10.94
C ILE A 282 20.42 4.66 11.61
N SER A 283 19.75 3.76 10.88
CA SER A 283 18.86 2.76 11.49
C SER A 283 19.60 1.58 12.12
N GLY A 284 20.82 1.27 11.66
CA GLY A 284 21.65 0.20 12.23
C GLY A 284 22.42 0.59 13.50
N ALA A 285 22.61 1.89 13.76
CA ALA A 285 23.45 2.39 14.85
C ALA A 285 22.78 2.34 16.24
N TRP A 286 21.46 2.15 16.34
CA TRP A 286 20.74 2.15 17.64
C TRP A 286 20.63 0.77 18.32
N ASN A 287 21.12 -0.32 17.71
CA ASN A 287 21.03 -1.66 18.29
C ASN A 287 22.37 -2.26 18.75
N THR A 288 23.50 -1.59 18.52
CA THR A 288 24.84 -2.08 18.92
C THR A 288 25.40 -1.42 20.18
N GLU A 289 24.89 -0.27 20.62
CA GLU A 289 25.42 0.42 21.81
C GLU A 289 24.87 -0.09 23.16
N ASN A 290 23.76 -0.84 23.18
CA ASN A 290 23.18 -1.38 24.43
C ASN A 290 23.58 -2.83 24.78
N ARG A 291 24.56 -3.42 24.08
CA ARG A 291 24.97 -4.83 24.33
C ARG A 291 26.40 -5.03 24.84
N ILE A 292 27.14 -3.97 25.18
CA ILE A 292 28.55 -4.09 25.63
C ILE A 292 28.79 -3.60 27.08
N GLN A 293 27.79 -3.06 27.80
CA GLN A 293 28.02 -2.52 29.16
C GLN A 293 27.45 -3.34 30.35
N THR A 294 27.36 -4.67 30.25
CA THR A 294 27.11 -5.53 31.43
C THR A 294 27.88 -6.85 31.34
N ARG A 295 29.21 -6.77 31.32
CA ARG A 295 30.10 -7.82 31.85
C ARG A 295 31.37 -7.18 32.41
N CYS A 296 31.30 -6.76 33.67
CA CYS A 296 32.35 -6.80 34.69
C CYS A 296 31.71 -6.39 36.02
#